data_AF-A0A6P0X0J9-F1
#
_entry.id   AF-A0A6P0X0J9-F1
#
_cell.length_a   1.000
_cell.length_b   1.000
_cell.length_c   1.000
_cell.angle_alpha   90.00
_cell.angle_beta   90.00
_cell.angle_gamma   90.00
#
_symmetry.space_group_name_H-M   'P 1'
#
loop_
_entity.id
_entity.type
_entity.pdbx_description
1 polymer ?
#
loop_
_entity_poly.entity_id
_entity_poly.type
_entity_poly.pdbx_seq_one_letter_code
_entity_poly.pdbx_strand_id
1 'polypeptide(L)' 'TNLSPKFENTAAFKWLERRAPYYSFELSFPEDNPQGISYEPWHWRFVGDTHSLETFYKAQEFTRTESESEEEQGE' A
#
# COMPACT_ATOMS: atom_id res chain seq x y z
N THR A 1 -15.60 13.50 -10.68
CA THR A 1 -14.68 12.50 -11.27
C THR A 1 -15.49 11.38 -11.88
N ASN A 2 -15.04 10.79 -12.99
CA ASN A 2 -15.70 9.64 -13.62
C ASN A 2 -15.00 8.36 -13.14
N LEU A 3 -15.60 7.67 -12.16
CA LEU A 3 -15.13 6.41 -11.61
C LEU A 3 -16.06 5.30 -12.11
N SER A 4 -15.51 4.35 -12.85
CA SER A 4 -16.30 3.30 -13.49
C SER A 4 -15.43 2.07 -13.78
N PRO A 5 -15.97 0.85 -13.65
CA PRO A 5 -15.25 -0.37 -14.04
C PRO A 5 -14.79 -0.34 -15.49
N LYS A 6 -15.48 0.42 -16.35
CA LYS A 6 -15.11 0.65 -17.75
C LYS A 6 -13.68 1.19 -17.94
N PHE A 7 -13.07 1.77 -16.91
CA PHE A 7 -11.67 2.21 -16.94
C PHE A 7 -10.71 1.07 -17.33
N GLU A 8 -11.00 -0.17 -16.96
CA GLU A 8 -10.16 -1.34 -17.27
C GLU A 8 -9.91 -1.53 -18.78
N ASN A 9 -10.88 -1.10 -19.60
CA ASN A 9 -10.84 -1.25 -21.04
C ASN A 9 -9.96 -0.20 -21.74
N THR A 10 -9.48 0.79 -20.98
CA THR A 10 -8.66 1.88 -21.52
C THR A 10 -7.19 1.47 -21.70
N ALA A 11 -6.48 2.19 -22.56
CA ALA A 11 -5.03 2.02 -22.69
C ALA A 11 -4.28 2.40 -21.39
N ALA A 12 -4.82 3.33 -20.61
CA ALA A 12 -4.22 3.78 -19.35
C ALA A 12 -4.23 2.66 -18.30
N PHE A 13 -5.36 1.97 -18.11
CA PHE A 13 -5.41 0.82 -17.20
C PHE A 13 -4.44 -0.29 -17.63
N LYS A 14 -4.44 -0.65 -18.91
CA LYS A 14 -3.48 -1.63 -19.46
C LYS A 14 -2.02 -1.21 -19.25
N TRP A 15 -1.73 0.08 -19.24
CA TRP A 15 -0.39 0.58 -18.91
C TRP A 15 -0.10 0.38 -17.41
N LEU A 16 -1.03 0.73 -16.53
CA LEU A 16 -0.89 0.56 -15.08
C LEU A 16 -0.68 -0.90 -14.70
N GLU A 17 -1.51 -1.82 -15.21
CA GLU A 17 -1.38 -3.27 -14.97
C GLU A 17 0.04 -3.80 -15.24
N ARG A 18 0.69 -3.32 -16.31
CA ARG A 18 2.05 -3.74 -16.68
C ARG A 18 3.17 -2.95 -16.00
N ARG A 19 2.91 -1.71 -15.55
CA ARG A 19 3.95 -0.76 -15.17
C ARG A 19 3.92 -0.35 -13.71
N ALA A 20 2.76 -0.38 -13.05
CA ALA A 20 2.57 0.06 -11.67
C ALA A 20 3.54 -0.60 -10.67
N PRO A 21 3.84 -1.92 -10.74
CA PRO A 21 4.80 -2.53 -9.82
C PRO A 21 6.21 -1.92 -9.87
N TYR A 22 6.65 -1.42 -11.04
CA TYR A 22 7.96 -0.75 -11.17
C TYR A 22 8.02 0.59 -10.43
N TYR A 23 6.87 1.18 -10.13
CA TYR A 23 6.73 2.44 -9.40
C TYR A 23 6.19 2.20 -7.98
N SER A 24 6.24 0.96 -7.48
CA SER A 24 5.71 0.58 -6.18
C SER A 24 4.21 0.87 -6.02
N PHE A 25 3.43 0.67 -7.08
CA PHE A 25 1.97 0.71 -7.03
C PHE A 25 1.35 -0.66 -7.31
N GLU A 26 0.24 -0.95 -6.65
CA GLU A 26 -0.59 -2.13 -6.91
C GLU A 26 -2.08 -1.80 -6.90
N LEU A 27 -2.87 -2.63 -7.58
CA LEU A 27 -4.31 -2.49 -7.60
C LEU A 27 -4.88 -2.85 -6.23
N SER A 28 -5.61 -1.92 -5.61
CA SER A 28 -6.08 -2.13 -4.24
C SER A 28 -7.15 -3.19 -4.14
N PHE A 29 -8.10 -3.16 -5.08
CA PHE A 29 -9.32 -3.96 -5.04
C PHE A 29 -9.48 -4.71 -6.37
N PRO A 30 -8.70 -5.78 -6.59
CA PRO A 30 -8.94 -6.70 -7.70
C PRO A 30 -10.27 -7.45 -7.52
N GLU A 31 -10.69 -8.14 -8.58
CA GLU A 31 -11.77 -9.13 -8.47
C GLU A 31 -11.42 -10.14 -7.37
N ASP A 32 -12.42 -10.52 -6.57
CA ASP A 32 -12.29 -11.48 -5.47
C ASP A 32 -11.24 -11.12 -4.39
N ASN A 33 -10.99 -9.82 -4.16
CA ASN A 33 -10.13 -9.40 -3.06
C ASN A 33 -10.68 -9.88 -1.69
N PRO A 34 -9.81 -10.30 -0.76
CA PRO A 34 -10.23 -10.87 0.53
C PRO A 34 -10.93 -9.87 1.47
N GLN A 35 -10.83 -8.58 1.16
CA GLN A 35 -11.47 -7.52 1.94
C GLN A 35 -12.97 -7.41 1.65
N GLY A 36 -13.48 -8.11 0.62
CA GLY A 36 -14.88 -8.08 0.22
C GLY A 36 -15.32 -6.74 -0.38
N ILE A 37 -14.37 -5.92 -0.82
CA ILE A 37 -14.64 -4.62 -1.46
C ILE A 37 -14.93 -4.87 -2.93
N SER A 38 -15.82 -4.07 -3.53
CA SER A 38 -16.11 -4.19 -4.96
C SER A 38 -14.85 -3.94 -5.80
N TYR A 39 -14.80 -4.55 -6.99
CA TYR A 39 -13.71 -4.33 -7.93
C TYR A 39 -13.61 -2.85 -8.34
N GLU A 40 -12.44 -2.25 -8.14
CA GLU A 40 -12.19 -0.83 -8.44
C GLU A 40 -10.93 -0.65 -9.30
N PRO A 41 -11.03 -0.77 -10.64
CA PRO A 41 -9.87 -0.68 -11.53
C PRO A 41 -9.16 0.68 -11.51
N TRP A 42 -9.81 1.72 -10.99
CA TRP A 42 -9.23 3.05 -10.81
C TRP A 42 -8.37 3.18 -9.54
N HIS A 43 -8.46 2.24 -8.59
CA HIS A 43 -7.85 2.40 -7.27
C HIS A 43 -6.48 1.71 -7.16
N TRP A 44 -5.41 2.51 -7.22
CA TRP A 44 -4.03 2.03 -7.12
C TRP A 44 -3.38 2.61 -5.86
N ARG A 45 -2.82 1.75 -5.00
CA ARG A 45 -2.11 2.18 -3.79
C ARG A 45 -0.61 2.09 -3.97
N PHE A 46 0.11 3.00 -3.33
CA PHE A 46 1.55 2.91 -3.18
C PHE A 46 1.88 1.91 -2.05
N VAL A 47 2.76 0.95 -2.32
CA VAL A 47 3.15 -0.10 -1.36
C VAL A 47 4.50 0.16 -0.69
N GLY A 48 5.18 1.22 -1.07
CA GLY A 48 6.50 1.54 -0.58
C GLY A 48 7.62 1.16 -1.52
N ASP A 49 8.66 2.00 -1.53
CA ASP A 49 9.99 1.67 -2.00
C ASP A 49 10.93 1.37 -0.82
N THR A 50 12.18 1.00 -1.10
CA THR A 50 13.20 0.71 -0.09
C THR A 50 13.31 1.82 0.95
N HIS A 51 13.29 3.09 0.53
CA HIS A 51 13.46 4.21 1.44
C HIS A 51 12.25 4.40 2.38
N SER A 52 11.05 4.26 1.85
CA SER A 52 9.82 4.34 2.65
C SER A 52 9.72 3.20 3.67
N LEU A 53 10.13 1.98 3.28
CA LEU A 53 10.18 0.81 4.17
C LEU A 53 11.23 1.02 5.27
N GLU A 54 12.42 1.48 4.92
CA GLU A 54 13.47 1.81 5.91
C GLU A 54 12.99 2.84 6.93
N THR A 55 12.33 3.90 6.47
CA THR A 55 11.79 4.95 7.34
C THR A 55 10.75 4.39 8.30
N PHE A 56 9.84 3.57 7.78
CA PHE A 56 8.77 2.96 8.58
C PHE A 56 9.33 2.01 9.65
N TYR A 57 10.24 1.11 9.28
CA TYR A 57 10.81 0.15 10.22
C TYR A 57 11.73 0.81 11.25
N LYS A 58 12.50 1.83 10.89
CA LYS A 58 13.30 2.60 11.87
C LYS A 58 12.41 3.27 12.91
N ALA A 59 11.29 3.85 12.50
CA ALA A 59 10.34 4.45 13.44
C ALA A 59 9.73 3.39 14.37
N GLN A 60 9.41 2.19 13.86
CA GLN A 60 8.89 1.09 14.67
C GLN A 60 9.92 0.60 15.70
N GLU A 61 11.18 0.45 15.31
CA GLU A 61 12.26 0.08 16.24
C GLU A 61 12.42 1.10 17.35
N PHE A 62 12.39 2.40 17.02
CA PHE A 62 12.39 3.47 18.02
C PHE A 62 11.25 3.35 19.02
N THR A 63 10.02 3.13 18.54
CA THR A 63 8.85 3.00 19.43
C THR A 63 8.93 1.78 20.36
N ARG A 64 9.49 0.67 19.86
CA ARG A 64 9.67 -0.55 20.68
C ARG A 64 10.72 -0.34 21.77
N THR A 65 11.86 0.25 21.40
CA THR A 65 12.96 0.48 22.34
C THR A 65 12.59 1.49 23.43
N GLU A 66 11.81 2.52 23.13
CA GLU A 66 11.33 3.44 24.18
C GLU A 66 10.35 2.74 25.15
N SER A 67 9.42 1.93 24.65
CA SER A 67 8.48 1.19 25.52
C SER A 67 9.16 0.18 26.45
N GLU A 68 10.21 -0.50 25.98
CA GLU A 68 10.98 -1.46 26.79
C GLU A 68 11.81 -0.77 27.89
N SER A 69 12.29 0.46 27.63
CA SER A 69 13.08 1.24 28.58
C SER A 69 12.27 1.96 29.67
N GLU A 70 10.96 2.16 29.45
CA GLU A 70 10.03 2.72 30.45
C GLU A 70 9.51 1.64 31.41
N GLU A 71 9.36 0.39 30.98
CA GLU A 71 8.96 -0.73 31.86
C GLU A 71 10.07 -1.15 32.84
N GLU A 72 11.35 -1.07 32.45
CA GLU A 72 12.48 -1.47 33.30
C GLU A 72 12.81 -0.46 34.44
N GLN A 73 12.26 0.76 34.38
CA GLN A 73 12.42 1.80 35.42
C GLN A 73 11.26 1.86 36.42
N GLY A 74 10.25 0.99 36.27
CA GLY A 74 9.04 0.96 37.09
C GLY A 74 9.01 -0.07 38.23
N GLU A 75 10.08 -0.85 38.43
CA GLU A 75 10.18 -1.88 39.48
C GLU A 75 11.14 -1.51 40.63
#